data_AF-A0A914IU26-F1
#
_entry.id   AF-A0A914IU26-F1
#
_cell.length_a   1.000
_cell.length_b   1.000
_cell.length_c   1.000
_cell.angle_alpha   90.00
_cell.angle_beta   90.00
_cell.angle_gamma   90.00
#
_symmetry.space_group_name_H-M   'P 1'
#
loop_
_entity.id
_entity.type
_entity.pdbx_description
1 polymer ?
#
loop_
_entity_poly.entity_id
_entity_poly.type
_entity_poly.pdbx_seq_one_letter_code
_entity_poly.pdbx_strand_id
1 'polypeptide(L)'
;MFSAIKKKLGSSGQANSAETSKTPTGVNVVSAELQKKFAHGVNYNMKIVIRGDRNSGKTCLWKRIQGQQFCEVYNPTEEIQVASIMWNYRASDFIVKLDVWDVVDESPKRRQKSDGLKL
;
A
#
# COMPACT_ATOMS: atom_id res chain seq x y z
N MET A 1 -18.32 -33.82 21.42
CA MET A 1 -17.89 -35.01 20.64
C MET A 1 -18.82 -35.13 19.45
N PHE A 2 -18.32 -35.04 18.21
CA PHE A 2 -18.75 -35.85 17.06
C PHE A 2 -17.71 -35.60 15.95
N SER A 3 -17.20 -36.71 15.44
CA SER A 3 -16.00 -36.83 14.62
C SER A 3 -16.26 -36.55 13.14
N ALA A 4 -15.16 -36.24 12.46
CA ALA A 4 -14.90 -36.08 11.04
C ALA A 4 -15.74 -36.90 10.04
N ILE A 5 -15.92 -36.32 8.85
CA ILE A 5 -15.89 -37.09 7.60
C ILE A 5 -14.88 -36.44 6.65
N LYS A 6 -13.77 -37.16 6.49
CA LYS A 6 -12.68 -36.93 5.54
C LYS A 6 -13.10 -37.58 4.22
N LYS A 7 -13.18 -36.82 3.12
CA LYS A 7 -13.36 -37.41 1.77
C LYS A 7 -12.19 -36.96 0.90
N LYS A 8 -11.36 -37.93 0.49
CA LYS A 8 -10.21 -37.76 -0.40
C LYS A 8 -10.26 -38.88 -1.45
N LEU A 9 -10.36 -38.50 -2.73
CA LEU A 9 -9.89 -39.16 -3.97
C LEU A 9 -10.38 -38.24 -5.12
N GLY A 10 -9.54 -37.54 -5.89
CA GLY A 10 -8.64 -38.05 -6.95
C GLY A 10 -9.49 -38.58 -8.11
N SER A 11 -9.60 -37.99 -9.31
CA SER A 11 -8.56 -37.49 -10.24
C SER A 11 -9.21 -36.70 -11.40
N SER A 12 -8.39 -35.89 -12.09
CA SER A 12 -8.49 -35.36 -13.47
C SER A 12 -9.52 -34.26 -13.81
N GLY A 13 -8.99 -33.04 -13.98
CA GLY A 13 -9.27 -32.22 -15.16
C GLY A 13 -10.47 -31.27 -15.12
N GLN A 14 -10.31 -30.11 -14.46
CA GLN A 14 -10.64 -28.77 -14.97
C GLN A 14 -10.48 -27.75 -13.83
N ALA A 15 -9.46 -26.91 -13.95
CA ALA A 15 -9.23 -25.80 -13.04
C ALA A 15 -10.26 -24.70 -13.34
N ASN A 16 -11.25 -24.58 -12.47
CA ASN A 16 -12.18 -23.44 -12.43
C ASN A 16 -11.96 -22.65 -11.14
N SER A 17 -11.89 -21.32 -11.33
CA SER A 17 -12.28 -20.29 -10.35
C SER A 17 -11.29 -19.96 -9.23
N ALA A 18 -10.21 -19.26 -9.56
CA ALA A 18 -9.61 -18.28 -8.65
C ALA A 18 -10.19 -16.90 -8.99
N GLU A 19 -11.32 -16.56 -8.38
CA GLU A 19 -11.86 -15.20 -8.38
C GLU A 19 -10.85 -14.27 -7.70
N THR A 20 -9.99 -13.65 -8.51
CA THR A 20 -9.21 -12.50 -8.10
C THR A 20 -10.20 -11.36 -7.93
N SER A 21 -10.54 -11.06 -6.68
CA SER A 21 -11.18 -9.80 -6.32
C SER A 21 -10.36 -8.67 -6.96
N LYS A 22 -10.89 -8.07 -8.03
CA LYS A 22 -10.21 -6.99 -8.75
C LYS A 22 -10.23 -5.77 -7.86
N THR A 23 -9.16 -5.55 -7.12
CA THR A 23 -8.99 -4.32 -6.34
C THR A 23 -9.17 -3.13 -7.27
N PRO A 24 -9.98 -2.12 -6.91
CA PRO A 24 -10.19 -0.95 -7.76
C PRO A 24 -8.87 -0.26 -8.09
N THR A 25 -8.77 0.32 -9.29
CA THR A 25 -7.60 1.08 -9.71
C THR A 25 -7.33 2.23 -8.73
N GLY A 26 -6.08 2.36 -8.28
CA GLY A 26 -5.67 3.39 -7.31
C GLY A 26 -5.80 2.98 -5.84
N VAL A 27 -6.29 1.76 -5.54
CA VAL A 27 -6.29 1.23 -4.17
C VAL A 27 -5.01 0.43 -3.92
N ASN A 28 -4.16 0.93 -3.01
CA ASN A 28 -3.01 0.19 -2.52
C ASN A 28 -3.46 -0.87 -1.50
N VAL A 29 -3.31 -2.15 -1.88
CA VAL A 29 -3.61 -3.29 -0.99
C VAL A 29 -2.50 -3.41 0.05
N VAL A 30 -2.88 -3.49 1.32
CA VAL A 30 -1.94 -3.80 2.40
C VAL A 30 -1.42 -5.23 2.20
N SER A 31 -0.09 -5.42 2.20
CA SER A 31 0.52 -6.73 1.99
C SER A 31 0.06 -7.77 3.03
N ALA A 32 -0.03 -9.04 2.64
CA ALA A 32 -0.47 -10.13 3.53
C ALA A 32 0.40 -10.23 4.80
N GLU A 33 1.69 -9.94 4.69
CA GLU A 33 2.61 -9.87 5.84
C GLU A 33 2.22 -8.78 6.82
N LEU A 34 1.87 -7.60 6.32
CA LEU A 34 1.48 -6.47 7.15
C LEU A 34 0.09 -6.69 7.78
N GLN A 35 -0.83 -7.32 7.04
CA GLN A 35 -2.11 -7.77 7.60
C GLN A 35 -1.91 -8.74 8.77
N LYS A 36 -1.01 -9.72 8.63
CA LYS A 36 -0.67 -10.66 9.70
C LYS A 36 -0.09 -9.95 10.93
N LYS A 37 0.77 -8.95 10.71
CA LYS A 37 1.36 -8.14 11.78
C LYS A 37 0.30 -7.32 12.54
N PHE A 38 -0.72 -6.81 11.85
CA PHE A 38 -1.83 -6.06 12.46
C PHE A 38 -2.97 -6.92 13.01
N ALA A 39 -2.96 -8.24 12.78
CA ALA A 39 -4.04 -9.14 13.22
C ALA A 39 -4.24 -9.16 14.75
N HIS A 40 -3.19 -8.82 15.51
CA HIS A 40 -3.22 -8.77 16.97
C HIS A 40 -3.62 -7.39 17.53
N GLY A 41 -3.97 -6.45 16.66
CA GLY A 41 -4.34 -5.09 17.01
C GLY A 41 -3.25 -4.06 16.69
N VAL A 42 -3.65 -2.79 16.71
CA VAL A 42 -2.80 -1.63 16.47
C VAL A 42 -3.08 -0.65 17.61
N ASN A 43 -2.04 -0.21 18.32
CA ASN A 43 -2.19 0.74 19.43
C ASN A 43 -2.41 2.16 18.90
N TYR A 44 -1.67 2.54 17.85
CA TYR A 44 -1.73 3.89 17.26
C TYR A 44 -1.79 3.82 15.74
N ASN A 45 -2.65 4.65 15.16
CA ASN A 45 -2.75 4.86 13.73
C ASN A 45 -2.36 6.31 13.41
N MET A 46 -1.29 6.50 12.64
CA MET A 46 -0.81 7.81 12.27
C MET A 46 -0.78 7.97 10.76
N LYS A 47 -1.14 9.16 10.30
CA LYS A 47 -1.03 9.56 8.89
C LYS A 47 0.03 10.63 8.78
N ILE A 48 1.04 10.38 7.96
CA ILE A 48 2.14 11.32 7.71
C ILE A 48 2.02 11.76 6.26
N VAL A 49 2.06 13.07 6.03
CA VAL A 49 2.02 13.66 4.70
C VAL A 49 3.33 14.39 4.45
N ILE A 50 4.03 14.00 3.39
CA ILE A 50 5.28 14.64 2.96
C ILE A 50 4.95 15.61 1.83
N ARG A 51 5.08 16.91 2.10
CA ARG A 51 4.81 18.02 1.16
C ARG A 51 6.08 18.81 0.89
N GLY A 52 6.10 19.53 -0.23
CA GLY A 52 7.21 20.39 -0.65
C GLY A 52 7.48 20.33 -2.16
N ASP A 53 8.39 21.18 -2.61
CA ASP A 53 8.66 21.39 -4.03
C ASP A 53 9.25 20.16 -4.74
N ARG A 54 9.26 20.18 -6.08
CA ARG A 54 9.98 19.17 -6.88
C ARG A 54 11.47 19.21 -6.52
N ASN A 55 12.14 18.07 -6.64
CA ASN A 55 13.57 17.89 -6.32
C ASN A 55 13.98 18.15 -4.86
N SER A 56 13.04 18.35 -3.92
CA SER A 56 13.35 18.52 -2.48
C SER A 56 13.67 17.21 -1.73
N GLY A 57 13.60 16.06 -2.39
CA GLY A 57 13.93 14.76 -1.78
C GLY A 57 12.77 14.04 -1.07
N LYS A 58 11.52 14.50 -1.22
CA LYS A 58 10.32 13.86 -0.62
C LYS A 58 10.25 12.35 -0.84
N THR A 59 10.36 11.92 -2.09
CA THR A 59 10.30 10.50 -2.47
C THR A 59 11.49 9.72 -1.93
N CYS A 60 12.66 10.35 -1.81
CA CYS A 60 13.83 9.74 -1.17
C CYS A 60 13.58 9.51 0.32
N LEU A 61 13.04 10.51 1.01
CA LEU A 61 12.65 10.40 2.42
C LEU A 61 11.56 9.32 2.61
N TRP A 62 10.53 9.32 1.76
CA TRP A 62 9.46 8.33 1.78
C TRP A 62 9.98 6.90 1.60
N LYS A 63 10.90 6.67 0.67
CA LYS A 63 11.59 5.38 0.48
C LYS A 63 12.45 5.02 1.70
N ARG A 64 13.16 5.99 2.26
CA ARG A 64 14.03 5.77 3.42
C ARG A 64 13.24 5.38 4.68
N ILE A 65 12.06 5.98 4.90
CA ILE A 65 11.16 5.62 6.01
C ILE A 65 10.66 4.18 5.88
N GLN A 66 10.51 3.65 4.67
CA GLN A 66 10.20 2.24 4.40
C GLN A 66 11.40 1.29 4.59
N GLY A 67 12.60 1.82 4.85
CA GLY A 67 13.83 1.05 4.94
C GLY A 67 14.49 0.73 3.59
N GLN A 68 14.04 1.35 2.49
CA GLN A 68 14.69 1.18 1.19
C GLN A 68 16.03 1.91 1.12
N GLN A 69 16.86 1.51 0.14
CA GLN A 69 18.14 2.16 -0.13
C GLN A 69 17.94 3.56 -0.72
N PHE A 70 18.96 4.40 -0.56
CA PHE A 70 19.02 5.71 -1.21
C PHE A 70 19.19 5.55 -2.72
N CYS A 71 18.50 6.39 -3.50
CA CYS A 71 18.63 6.45 -4.95
C CYS A 71 19.00 7.88 -5.34
N GLU A 72 20.17 8.04 -5.97
CA GLU A 72 20.69 9.35 -6.37
C GLU A 72 20.01 9.89 -7.64
N VAL A 73 19.58 9.00 -8.53
CA VAL A 73 18.95 9.38 -9.80
C VAL A 73 17.57 9.98 -9.53
N TYR A 74 17.40 11.23 -9.93
CA TYR A 74 16.12 11.92 -9.83
C TYR A 74 15.13 11.42 -10.88
N ASN A 75 14.06 10.78 -10.42
CA ASN A 75 12.88 10.45 -11.24
C ASN A 75 11.65 11.15 -10.64
N PRO A 76 11.00 12.09 -11.36
CA PRO A 76 9.81 12.77 -10.88
C PRO A 76 8.68 11.79 -10.55
N THR A 77 8.04 11.99 -9.38
CA THR A 77 6.84 11.25 -9.01
C THR A 77 5.63 11.88 -9.69
N GLU A 78 4.91 11.09 -10.50
CA GLU A 78 3.78 11.60 -11.31
C GLU A 78 2.45 11.67 -10.54
N GLU A 79 2.29 10.78 -9.56
CA GLU A 79 1.04 10.52 -8.84
C GLU A 79 1.32 10.34 -7.34
N ILE A 80 0.33 10.61 -6.49
CA ILE A 80 0.45 10.44 -5.04
C ILE A 80 0.73 8.97 -4.72
N GLN A 81 1.74 8.73 -3.89
CA GLN A 81 2.10 7.39 -3.43
C GLN A 81 1.83 7.26 -1.94
N VAL A 82 1.43 6.05 -1.52
CA VAL A 82 1.15 5.76 -0.11
C VAL A 82 1.85 4.47 0.28
N ALA A 83 2.50 4.48 1.44
CA ALA A 83 3.06 3.29 2.07
C ALA A 83 2.43 3.08 3.45
N SER A 84 1.96 1.87 3.72
CA SER A 84 1.57 1.45 5.07
C SER A 84 2.73 0.70 5.72
N ILE A 85 3.17 1.17 6.88
CA ILE A 85 4.35 0.68 7.60
C ILE A 85 3.95 0.36 9.03
N MET A 86 4.40 -0.79 9.53
CA MET A 86 4.39 -1.08 10.97
C MET A 86 5.67 -0.50 11.57
N TRP A 87 5.54 0.49 12.43
CA TRP A 87 6.65 1.09 13.12
C TRP A 87 6.72 0.61 14.57
N ASN A 88 7.92 0.19 14.97
CA ASN A 88 8.21 -0.25 16.33
C ASN A 88 9.12 0.77 16.99
N TYR A 89 8.70 1.29 18.14
CA TYR A 89 9.57 2.13 18.96
C TYR A 89 10.39 1.26 19.89
N ARG A 90 11.70 1.53 20.00
CA ARG A 90 12.62 0.67 20.79
C ARG A 90 12.29 0.58 22.28
N ALA A 91 11.55 1.55 22.83
CA ALA A 91 11.27 1.63 24.26
C ALA A 91 9.82 1.25 24.64
N SER A 92 8.99 0.81 23.69
CA SER A 92 7.62 0.39 23.97
C SER A 92 7.15 -0.70 23.02
N ASP A 93 6.38 -1.66 23.51
CA ASP A 93 5.80 -2.74 22.70
C ASP A 93 4.56 -2.32 21.89
N PHE A 94 4.31 -1.01 21.77
CA PHE A 94 3.20 -0.50 20.99
C PHE A 94 3.40 -0.74 19.50
N ILE A 95 2.37 -1.30 18.86
CA ILE A 95 2.28 -1.46 17.42
C ILE A 95 1.71 -0.17 16.84
N VAL A 96 2.53 0.56 16.09
CA VAL A 96 2.11 1.78 15.39
C VAL A 96 1.94 1.49 13.90
N LYS A 97 0.75 1.74 13.36
CA LYS A 97 0.50 1.76 11.92
C LYS A 97 0.73 3.17 11.39
N LEU A 98 1.71 3.33 10.50
CA LEU A 98 1.95 4.56 9.77
C LEU A 98 1.42 4.43 8.34
N ASP A 99 0.57 5.35 7.92
CA ASP A 99 0.27 5.57 6.51
C ASP A 99 1.03 6.83 6.04
N VAL A 100 2.08 6.65 5.24
CA VAL A 100 2.96 7.73 4.78
C VAL A 100 2.64 8.08 3.33
N TRP A 101 2.29 9.33 3.09
CA TRP A 101 1.85 9.87 1.80
C TRP A 101 2.95 10.74 1.20
N ASP A 102 3.50 10.31 0.06
CA ASP A 102 4.35 11.14 -0.79
C ASP A 102 3.46 11.89 -1.78
N VAL A 103 3.33 13.20 -1.59
CA VAL A 103 2.36 13.99 -2.32
C VAL A 103 3.00 14.67 -3.52
N VAL A 104 2.25 14.67 -4.62
CA VAL A 104 2.55 15.38 -5.86
C VAL A 104 1.58 16.54 -6.00
N ASP A 105 2.09 17.76 -5.79
CA ASP A 105 1.28 18.98 -5.81
C ASP A 105 0.87 19.37 -7.24
N GLU A 106 1.79 19.21 -8.18
CA GLU A 106 1.56 19.41 -9.60
C GLU A 106 1.86 18.13 -10.36
N SER A 107 0.84 17.48 -10.90
CA SER A 107 1.04 16.35 -11.80
C SER A 107 1.58 16.85 -13.15
N PRO A 108 2.63 16.22 -13.71
CA PRO A 108 3.08 16.50 -15.08
C PRO A 108 2.07 16.01 -16.13
N LYS A 109 1.14 15.12 -15.76
CA LYS A 109 0.07 14.67 -16.66
C LYS A 109 -0.95 15.79 -16.84
N ARG A 110 -1.09 16.27 -18.08
CA ARG A 110 -2.16 17.19 -18.47
C ARG A 110 -3.48 16.50 -18.15
N ARG A 111 -4.33 17.10 -17.32
CA ARG A 111 -5.71 16.62 -17.12
C ARG A 111 -6.33 16.44 -18.51
N GLN A 112 -6.71 15.21 -18.86
CA GLN A 112 -7.50 15.01 -20.07
C GLN A 112 -8.77 15.83 -19.88
N LYS A 113 -9.00 16.80 -20.77
CA LYS A 113 -10.30 17.47 -20.83
C LYS A 113 -11.29 16.36 -21.15
N SER A 114 -12.16 16.03 -20.20
CA SER A 114 -13.32 15.22 -20.51
C SER A 114 -14.13 15.99 -21.54
N ASP A 115 -14.23 15.48 -22.76
CA ASP A 115 -15.08 16.02 -23.83
C ASP A 115 -16.58 15.77 -23.55
N GLY A 116 -16.94 15.57 -22.29
CA GLY A 116 -18.31 15.38 -21.81
C GLY A 116 -18.96 16.73 -21.56
N LEU A 117 -20.09 16.94 -22.22
CA LEU A 117 -20.86 18.16 -22.37
C LEU A 117 -20.81 19.14 -21.17
N LYS A 118 -20.54 20.41 -21.50
CA LYS A 118 -21.04 21.53 -20.72
C LYS A 118 -22.57 21.46 -20.72
N LEU A 119 -23.18 21.49 -19.54
CA LEU A 119 -24.60 21.82 -19.36
C LEU A 119 -24.84 23.27 -19.78
#